data_AF-A0A2U1TNN9-F1
#
_entry.id   AF-A0A2U1TNN9-F1
#
_cell.length_a   1.000
_cell.length_b   1.000
_cell.length_c   1.000
_cell.angle_alpha   90.00
_cell.angle_beta   90.00
_cell.angle_gamma   90.00
#
_symmetry.space_group_name_H-M   'P 1'
#
loop_
_entity.id
_entity.type
_entity.pdbx_description
1 polymer ?
#
loop_
_entity_poly.entity_id
_entity_poly.type
_entity_poly.pdbx_seq_one_letter_code
_entity_poly.pdbx_strand_id
1 'polypeptide(L)'
;MIIKFIISVIIFAILVSGGYCLSENVTYSYLTDLLSVLQNTSAMIFAIAGIWLAYLYPNAIAGLMKSEKVDFLASKNEAKRIEGMIFIIILSAFVLVLVILFYTFNAILRGSDLYYHNKDVIKGLGVSYVAGILYVQLYCVTELIRRNVSFINRLYSVINEKELEEKL
;
A
#
# COMPACT_ATOMS: atom_id res chain seq x y z
N MET A 1 11.26 15.46 -10.15
CA MET A 1 10.46 15.82 -8.96
C MET A 1 9.16 16.53 -9.37
N ILE A 2 9.23 17.59 -10.18
CA ILE A 2 8.07 18.33 -10.72
C ILE A 2 7.09 17.44 -11.50
N ILE A 3 7.57 16.54 -12.38
CA ILE A 3 6.71 15.62 -13.15
C ILE A 3 5.92 14.67 -12.23
N LYS A 4 6.56 14.13 -11.18
CA LYS A 4 5.89 13.24 -10.21
C LYS A 4 4.81 14.00 -9.44
N PHE A 5 5.09 15.25 -9.07
CA PHE A 5 4.13 16.11 -8.38
C PHE A 5 2.92 16.43 -9.28
N ILE A 6 3.15 16.80 -10.54
CA ILE A 6 2.08 17.09 -11.51
C ILE A 6 1.19 15.85 -11.72
N ILE A 7 1.79 14.67 -11.87
CA ILE A 7 1.04 13.41 -12.00
C ILE A 7 0.18 13.14 -10.77
N SER A 8 0.71 13.33 -9.55
CA SER A 8 -0.07 13.16 -8.32
C SER A 8 -1.25 14.14 -8.23
N VAL A 9 -1.06 15.39 -8.66
CA VAL A 9 -2.13 16.40 -8.68
C VAL A 9 -3.21 16.05 -9.70
N ILE A 10 -2.83 15.59 -10.90
CA ILE A 10 -3.77 15.16 -11.94
C ILE A 10 -4.58 13.95 -11.46
N ILE A 11 -3.92 12.97 -10.86
CA ILE A 11 -4.59 11.77 -10.32
C ILE A 11 -5.57 12.16 -9.20
N PHE A 12 -5.17 13.06 -8.30
CA PHE A 12 -6.06 13.56 -7.26
C PHE A 12 -7.28 14.29 -7.86
N ALA A 13 -7.08 15.14 -8.87
CA ALA A 13 -8.16 15.83 -9.55
C ALA A 13 -9.12 14.88 -10.28
N ILE A 14 -8.60 13.80 -10.89
CA ILE A 14 -9.40 12.76 -11.54
C ILE A 14 -10.20 11.97 -10.51
N LEU A 15 -9.60 11.62 -9.37
CA LEU A 15 -10.28 10.88 -8.31
C LEU A 15 -11.40 11.70 -7.66
N VAL A 16 -11.17 13.00 -7.46
CA VAL A 16 -12.19 13.92 -6.94
C VAL A 16 -13.30 14.09 -7.97
N SER A 17 -12.98 14.46 -9.21
CA SER A 17 -14.00 14.69 -10.24
C SER A 17 -14.80 13.42 -10.58
N GLY A 18 -14.12 12.28 -10.71
CA GLY A 18 -14.76 10.97 -10.91
C GLY A 18 -15.61 10.55 -9.72
N GLY A 19 -15.14 10.79 -8.49
CA GLY A 19 -15.89 10.49 -7.27
C GLY A 19 -17.15 11.33 -7.11
N TYR A 20 -17.11 12.62 -7.49
CA TYR A 20 -18.31 13.47 -7.54
C TYR A 20 -19.30 13.02 -8.61
N CYS A 21 -18.84 12.66 -9.80
CA CYS A 21 -19.72 12.21 -10.89
C CYS A 21 -20.39 10.84 -10.58
N LEU A 22 -19.68 9.95 -9.90
CA LEU A 22 -20.19 8.63 -9.51
C LEU A 22 -21.02 8.67 -8.22
N SER A 23 -20.91 9.75 -7.44
CA SER A 23 -21.59 9.92 -6.16
C SER A 23 -23.09 9.69 -6.25
N GLU A 24 -23.75 10.15 -7.31
CA GLU A 24 -25.21 10.01 -7.45
C GLU A 24 -25.65 8.54 -7.51
N ASN A 25 -24.88 7.68 -8.18
CA ASN A 25 -25.21 6.27 -8.42
C ASN A 25 -24.71 5.30 -7.33
N VAL A 26 -23.81 5.75 -6.44
CA VAL A 26 -23.20 4.86 -5.43
C VAL A 26 -24.01 4.85 -4.14
N THR A 27 -24.47 3.66 -3.74
CA THR A 27 -25.10 3.43 -2.43
C THR A 27 -24.05 3.23 -1.34
N TYR A 28 -24.35 3.67 -0.12
CA TYR A 28 -23.47 3.53 1.04
C TYR A 28 -23.03 2.08 1.31
N SER A 29 -23.92 1.09 1.12
CA SER A 29 -23.59 -0.33 1.31
C SER A 29 -22.40 -0.77 0.46
N TYR A 30 -22.36 -0.33 -0.81
CA TYR A 30 -21.25 -0.68 -1.70
C TYR A 30 -19.93 -0.07 -1.25
N LEU A 31 -19.95 1.13 -0.64
CA LEU A 31 -18.75 1.77 -0.10
C LEU A 31 -18.21 0.98 1.09
N THR A 32 -19.08 0.53 2.00
CA THR A 32 -18.65 -0.28 3.15
C THR A 32 -18.13 -1.65 2.74
N ASP A 33 -18.75 -2.28 1.74
CA ASP A 33 -18.28 -3.56 1.20
C ASP A 33 -16.89 -3.39 0.58
N LEU A 34 -16.69 -2.32 -0.21
CA LEU A 34 -15.41 -2.03 -0.85
C LEU A 34 -14.33 -1.74 0.20
N LEU A 35 -14.63 -0.94 1.22
CA LEU A 35 -13.71 -0.68 2.33
C LEU A 35 -13.31 -1.94 3.09
N SER A 36 -14.25 -2.87 3.31
CA SER A 36 -13.96 -4.19 3.90
C SER A 36 -12.98 -5.00 3.05
N VAL A 37 -13.19 -5.04 1.73
CA VAL A 37 -12.25 -5.70 0.79
C VAL A 37 -10.87 -5.05 0.82
N LEU A 38 -10.81 -3.71 0.84
CA LEU A 38 -9.55 -2.95 0.92
C LEU A 38 -8.81 -3.25 2.23
N GLN A 39 -9.52 -3.27 3.36
CA GLN A 39 -8.96 -3.62 4.66
C GLN A 39 -8.37 -5.03 4.66
N ASN A 40 -9.13 -6.02 4.21
CA ASN A 40 -8.70 -7.42 4.17
C ASN A 40 -7.49 -7.60 3.26
N THR A 41 -7.50 -6.97 2.09
CA THR A 41 -6.39 -7.03 1.14
C THR A 41 -5.15 -6.37 1.73
N SER A 42 -5.29 -5.23 2.40
CA SER A 42 -4.16 -4.57 3.05
C SER A 42 -3.59 -5.41 4.18
N ALA A 43 -4.41 -5.96 5.06
CA ALA A 43 -3.95 -6.86 6.13
C ALA A 43 -3.18 -8.08 5.57
N MET A 44 -3.66 -8.66 4.46
CA MET A 44 -2.97 -9.76 3.78
C MET A 44 -1.60 -9.34 3.23
N ILE A 45 -1.50 -8.18 2.58
CA ILE A 45 -0.23 -7.64 2.06
C ILE A 45 0.76 -7.37 3.19
N PHE A 46 0.30 -6.72 4.27
CA PHE A 46 1.11 -6.46 5.46
C PHE A 46 1.71 -7.75 6.01
N ALA A 47 0.90 -8.81 6.13
CA ALA A 47 1.36 -10.11 6.61
C ALA A 47 2.38 -10.76 5.67
N ILE A 48 2.10 -10.83 4.37
CA ILE A 48 2.99 -11.45 3.38
C ILE A 48 4.34 -10.72 3.34
N ALA A 49 4.32 -9.38 3.21
CA ALA A 49 5.53 -8.58 3.17
C ALA A 49 6.33 -8.68 4.47
N GLY A 50 5.64 -8.73 5.63
CA GLY A 50 6.27 -8.92 6.93
C GLY A 50 7.00 -10.25 7.07
N ILE A 51 6.37 -11.36 6.64
CA ILE A 51 6.99 -12.70 6.64
C ILE A 51 8.24 -12.71 5.75
N TRP A 52 8.14 -12.16 4.53
CA TRP A 52 9.30 -12.11 3.63
C TRP A 52 10.44 -11.26 4.20
N LEU A 53 10.14 -10.14 4.87
CA LEU A 53 11.16 -9.29 5.48
C LEU A 53 11.89 -10.03 6.61
N ALA A 54 11.14 -10.75 7.46
CA ALA A 54 11.69 -11.55 8.54
C ALA A 54 12.59 -12.69 8.03
N TYR A 55 12.19 -13.35 6.94
CA TYR A 55 12.92 -14.49 6.39
C TYR A 55 14.15 -14.09 5.58
N LEU A 56 14.03 -13.08 4.71
CA LEU A 56 15.12 -12.68 3.81
C LEU A 56 16.21 -11.88 4.50
N TYR A 57 15.86 -11.17 5.57
CA TYR A 57 16.76 -10.20 6.19
C TYR A 57 16.81 -10.31 7.74
N PRO A 58 16.96 -11.51 8.32
CA PRO A 58 16.98 -11.70 9.77
C PRO A 58 18.13 -10.93 10.43
N ASN A 59 19.28 -10.91 9.76
CA ASN A 59 20.46 -10.18 10.22
C ASN A 59 20.13 -8.67 10.31
N ALA A 60 19.43 -8.09 9.33
CA ALA A 60 19.08 -6.66 9.33
C ALA A 60 18.21 -6.25 10.50
N ILE A 61 17.26 -7.10 10.84
CA ILE A 61 16.40 -6.89 12.00
C ILE A 61 17.23 -7.00 13.28
N ALA A 62 18.10 -8.01 13.39
CA ALA A 62 18.96 -8.20 14.57
C ALA A 62 19.98 -7.06 14.76
N GLY A 63 20.56 -6.55 13.68
CA GLY A 63 21.52 -5.44 13.69
C GLY A 63 20.88 -4.11 14.13
N LEU A 64 19.67 -3.82 13.64
CA LEU A 64 18.90 -2.65 14.09
C LEU A 64 18.56 -2.73 15.60
N MET A 65 18.25 -3.93 16.11
CA MET A 65 17.96 -4.12 17.54
C MET A 65 19.19 -4.06 18.44
N LYS A 66 20.37 -4.49 17.96
CA LYS A 66 21.59 -4.55 18.79
C LYS A 66 22.38 -3.25 18.87
N SER A 67 22.07 -2.22 18.06
CA SER A 67 22.77 -0.92 18.05
C SER A 67 24.31 -1.01 17.88
N GLU A 68 24.84 -2.16 17.47
CA GLU A 68 26.22 -2.24 17.02
C GLU A 68 26.30 -1.53 15.67
N LYS A 69 27.35 -0.73 15.47
CA LYS A 69 27.76 -0.22 14.16
C LYS A 69 28.28 -1.38 13.33
N VAL A 70 27.43 -2.34 13.07
CA VAL A 70 27.76 -3.46 12.21
C VAL A 70 27.84 -2.86 10.80
N ASP A 71 28.85 -3.25 10.04
CA ASP A 71 29.15 -2.81 8.68
C ASP A 71 28.10 -3.37 7.70
N PHE A 72 26.83 -2.99 7.93
CA PHE A 72 25.67 -3.88 7.81
C PHE A 72 25.10 -4.03 6.41
N LEU A 73 25.58 -3.22 5.48
CA LEU A 73 25.12 -3.18 4.10
C LEU A 73 26.32 -3.44 3.20
N ALA A 74 26.88 -4.64 3.26
CA ALA A 74 27.96 -5.08 2.37
C ALA A 74 27.62 -4.91 0.88
N SER A 75 26.35 -4.66 0.53
CA SER A 75 25.97 -4.07 -0.75
C SER A 75 24.81 -3.08 -0.60
N LYS A 76 24.99 -1.85 -1.10
CA LYS A 76 23.95 -0.79 -1.23
C LYS A 76 22.64 -1.31 -1.86
N ASN A 77 22.71 -2.38 -2.65
CA ASN A 77 21.56 -3.03 -3.26
C ASN A 77 20.67 -3.80 -2.28
N GLU A 78 21.23 -4.52 -1.31
CA GLU A 78 20.42 -5.27 -0.34
C GLU A 78 19.69 -4.31 0.62
N ALA A 79 20.34 -3.20 1.00
CA ALA A 79 19.73 -2.11 1.77
C ALA A 79 18.46 -1.56 1.11
N LYS A 80 18.58 -1.24 -0.18
CA LYS A 80 17.49 -0.66 -0.99
C LYS A 80 16.32 -1.63 -1.16
N ARG A 81 16.57 -2.94 -1.08
CA ARG A 81 15.53 -3.97 -1.16
C ARG A 81 14.78 -4.09 0.16
N ILE A 82 15.50 -4.10 1.28
CA ILE A 82 14.92 -4.05 2.63
C ILE A 82 14.05 -2.80 2.77
N GLU A 83 14.58 -1.63 2.41
CA GLU A 83 13.86 -0.36 2.43
C GLU A 83 12.58 -0.43 1.60
N GLY A 84 12.64 -0.99 0.39
CA GLY A 84 11.47 -1.17 -0.47
C GLY A 84 10.39 -2.07 0.14
N MET A 85 10.80 -3.14 0.84
CA MET A 85 9.84 -4.03 1.52
C MET A 85 9.20 -3.36 2.74
N ILE A 86 10.00 -2.67 3.55
CA ILE A 86 9.50 -1.89 4.70
C ILE A 86 8.53 -0.81 4.21
N PHE A 87 8.83 -0.15 3.09
CA PHE A 87 7.95 0.85 2.50
C PHE A 87 6.57 0.27 2.13
N ILE A 88 6.52 -0.94 1.56
CA ILE A 88 5.25 -1.63 1.25
C ILE A 88 4.46 -1.91 2.53
N ILE A 89 5.12 -2.39 3.59
CA ILE A 89 4.50 -2.67 4.89
C ILE A 89 3.90 -1.39 5.48
N ILE A 90 4.66 -0.29 5.49
CA ILE A 90 4.19 1.01 6.00
C ILE A 90 3.02 1.52 5.16
N LEU A 91 3.10 1.42 3.83
CA LEU A 91 2.04 1.89 2.93
C LEU A 91 0.74 1.09 3.12
N SER A 92 0.85 -0.22 3.34
CA SER A 92 -0.29 -1.08 3.66
C SER A 92 -0.91 -0.72 5.02
N ALA A 93 -0.09 -0.54 6.06
CA ALA A 93 -0.58 -0.07 7.35
C ALA A 93 -1.25 1.30 7.24
N PHE A 94 -0.71 2.19 6.41
CA PHE A 94 -1.31 3.50 6.13
C PHE A 94 -2.70 3.39 5.48
N VAL A 95 -2.90 2.46 4.53
CA VAL A 95 -4.24 2.17 3.97
C VAL A 95 -5.22 1.75 5.07
N LEU A 96 -4.80 0.90 6.01
CA LEU A 96 -5.66 0.49 7.13
C LEU A 96 -6.08 1.68 8.00
N VAL A 97 -5.14 2.59 8.29
CA VAL A 97 -5.44 3.84 9.03
C VAL A 97 -6.47 4.68 8.27
N LEU A 98 -6.32 4.84 6.95
CA LEU A 98 -7.27 5.59 6.13
C LEU A 98 -8.69 4.98 6.15
N VAL A 99 -8.78 3.65 6.12
CA VAL A 99 -10.06 2.93 6.23
C VAL A 99 -10.70 3.14 7.60
N ILE A 100 -9.92 3.04 8.69
CA ILE A 100 -10.42 3.28 10.05
C ILE A 100 -10.93 4.72 10.19
N LEU A 101 -10.15 5.70 9.72
CA LEU A 101 -10.55 7.10 9.73
C LEU A 101 -11.87 7.30 8.99
N PHE A 102 -12.08 6.65 7.84
CA PHE A 102 -13.35 6.73 7.13
C PHE A 102 -14.52 6.25 7.98
N TYR A 103 -14.40 5.08 8.61
CA TYR A 103 -15.45 4.54 9.47
C TYR A 103 -15.74 5.46 10.66
N THR A 104 -14.69 6.01 11.29
CA THR A 104 -14.83 6.95 12.41
C THR A 104 -15.51 8.24 11.97
N PHE A 105 -15.05 8.89 10.90
CA PHE A 105 -15.65 10.13 10.41
C PHE A 105 -17.10 9.93 10.00
N ASN A 106 -17.40 8.85 9.29
CA ASN A 106 -18.76 8.57 8.87
C ASN A 106 -19.69 8.26 10.07
N ALA A 107 -19.20 7.60 11.12
CA ALA A 107 -19.96 7.39 12.35
C ALA A 107 -20.29 8.72 13.06
N ILE A 108 -19.34 9.65 13.12
CA ILE A 108 -19.52 10.98 13.72
C ILE A 108 -20.47 11.83 12.87
N LEU A 109 -20.28 11.87 11.55
CA LEU A 109 -21.04 12.74 10.65
C LEU A 109 -22.51 12.33 10.54
N ARG A 110 -22.82 11.04 10.55
CA ARG A 110 -24.20 10.53 10.45
C ARG A 110 -25.14 11.04 11.55
N GLY A 111 -24.62 11.37 12.72
CA GLY A 111 -25.41 11.90 13.84
C GLY A 111 -25.53 13.43 13.88
N SER A 112 -24.91 14.14 12.93
CA SER A 112 -24.82 15.61 12.95
C SER A 112 -25.76 16.27 11.94
N ASP A 113 -26.34 17.42 12.30
CA ASP A 113 -27.20 18.22 11.41
C ASP A 113 -26.49 18.69 10.13
N LEU A 114 -25.15 18.75 10.16
CA LEU A 114 -24.29 19.01 9.00
C LEU A 114 -24.51 18.02 7.85
N TYR A 115 -24.86 16.77 8.18
CA TYR A 115 -25.14 15.75 7.18
C TYR A 115 -26.44 16.00 6.42
N TYR A 116 -27.46 16.55 7.10
CA TYR A 116 -28.75 16.82 6.49
C TYR A 116 -28.67 17.97 5.47
N HIS A 117 -27.87 19.00 5.76
CA HIS A 117 -27.76 20.19 4.91
C HIS A 117 -26.82 20.00 3.70
N ASN A 118 -25.79 19.17 3.83
CA ASN A 118 -24.72 19.03 2.83
C ASN A 118 -24.56 17.59 2.29
N LYS A 119 -25.65 16.83 2.26
CA LYS A 119 -25.65 15.39 1.96
C LYS A 119 -24.91 15.02 0.68
N ASP A 120 -25.14 15.74 -0.42
CA ASP A 120 -24.55 15.41 -1.74
C ASP A 120 -23.04 15.67 -1.77
N VAL A 121 -22.59 16.74 -1.11
CA VAL A 121 -21.16 17.06 -0.99
C VAL A 121 -20.45 16.02 -0.14
N ILE A 122 -21.04 15.62 0.99
CA ILE A 122 -20.47 14.60 1.88
C ILE A 122 -20.41 13.24 1.17
N LYS A 123 -21.44 12.89 0.39
CA LYS A 123 -21.46 11.68 -0.41
C LYS A 123 -20.35 11.70 -1.47
N GLY A 124 -20.18 12.81 -2.19
CA GLY A 124 -19.15 12.98 -3.21
C GLY A 124 -17.73 12.90 -2.64
N LEU A 125 -17.50 13.53 -1.49
CA LEU A 125 -16.24 13.42 -0.75
C LEU A 125 -15.97 11.99 -0.29
N GLY A 126 -16.99 11.29 0.22
CA GLY A 126 -16.87 9.91 0.66
C GLY A 126 -16.46 8.96 -0.47
N VAL A 127 -17.14 9.03 -1.62
CA VAL A 127 -16.80 8.22 -2.80
C VAL A 127 -15.40 8.54 -3.32
N SER A 128 -15.05 9.83 -3.42
CA SER A 128 -13.72 10.28 -3.84
C SER A 128 -12.62 9.76 -2.91
N TYR A 129 -12.87 9.78 -1.60
CA TYR A 129 -11.93 9.29 -0.60
C TYR A 129 -11.71 7.79 -0.73
N VAL A 130 -12.77 7.00 -0.85
CA VAL A 130 -12.67 5.55 -1.06
C VAL A 130 -11.94 5.21 -2.36
N ALA A 131 -12.21 5.95 -3.45
CA ALA A 131 -11.49 5.81 -4.71
C ALA A 131 -9.99 6.12 -4.55
N GLY A 132 -9.64 7.11 -3.72
CA GLY A 132 -8.26 7.42 -3.37
C GLY A 132 -7.57 6.28 -2.60
N ILE A 133 -8.24 5.69 -1.61
CA ILE A 133 -7.69 4.52 -0.91
C ILE A 133 -7.48 3.36 -1.89
N LEU A 134 -8.44 3.09 -2.77
CA LEU A 134 -8.32 2.05 -3.79
C LEU A 134 -7.10 2.26 -4.68
N TYR A 135 -6.85 3.50 -5.12
CA TYR A 135 -5.68 3.82 -5.92
C TYR A 135 -4.37 3.50 -5.19
N VAL A 136 -4.24 3.91 -3.92
CA VAL A 136 -3.06 3.61 -3.09
C VAL A 136 -2.91 2.09 -2.89
N GLN A 137 -4.01 1.39 -2.68
CA GLN A 137 -4.02 -0.07 -2.52
C GLN A 137 -3.55 -0.78 -3.78
N LEU A 138 -4.01 -0.36 -4.97
CA LEU A 138 -3.57 -0.93 -6.25
C LEU A 138 -2.07 -0.72 -6.49
N TYR A 139 -1.55 0.45 -6.13
CA TYR A 139 -0.12 0.72 -6.18
C TYR A 139 0.66 -0.23 -5.25
N CYS A 140 0.17 -0.41 -4.01
CA CYS A 140 0.76 -1.31 -3.02
C CYS A 140 0.81 -2.77 -3.52
N VAL A 141 -0.31 -3.27 -4.05
CA VAL A 141 -0.41 -4.61 -4.64
C VAL A 141 0.58 -4.78 -5.80
N THR A 142 0.64 -3.81 -6.70
CA THR A 142 1.52 -3.87 -7.88
C THR A 142 2.99 -3.91 -7.47
N GLU A 143 3.39 -3.08 -6.50
CA GLU A 143 4.75 -3.06 -6.02
C GLU A 143 5.11 -4.37 -5.30
N LEU A 144 4.20 -4.93 -4.49
CA LEU A 144 4.39 -6.25 -3.88
C LEU A 144 4.61 -7.33 -4.94
N ILE A 145 3.77 -7.39 -5.99
CA ILE A 145 3.91 -8.37 -7.07
C ILE A 145 5.27 -8.22 -7.76
N ARG A 146 5.67 -6.99 -8.11
CA ARG A 146 6.98 -6.73 -8.74
C ARG A 146 8.15 -7.22 -7.89
N ARG A 147 8.10 -7.00 -6.57
CA ARG A 147 9.15 -7.48 -5.65
C ARG A 147 9.20 -9.00 -5.59
N ASN A 148 8.05 -9.66 -5.54
CA ASN A 148 7.96 -11.13 -5.57
C ASN A 148 8.50 -11.70 -6.89
N VAL A 149 8.11 -11.14 -8.04
CA VAL A 149 8.63 -11.58 -9.35
C VAL A 149 10.14 -11.35 -9.46
N SER A 150 10.64 -10.21 -9.00
CA SER A 150 12.08 -9.93 -8.98
C SER A 150 12.85 -10.92 -8.10
N PHE A 151 12.27 -11.35 -6.98
CA PHE A 151 12.86 -12.37 -6.12
C PHE A 151 12.93 -13.73 -6.84
N ILE A 152 11.84 -14.16 -7.46
CA ILE A 152 11.77 -15.42 -8.22
C ILE A 152 12.79 -15.42 -9.36
N ASN A 153 12.89 -14.35 -10.14
CA ASN A 153 13.86 -14.27 -11.24
C ASN A 153 15.30 -14.40 -10.75
N ARG A 154 15.63 -13.81 -9.59
CA ARG A 154 16.96 -13.97 -8.98
C ARG A 154 17.19 -15.38 -8.46
N LEU A 155 16.16 -16.05 -7.95
CA LEU A 155 16.27 -17.44 -7.53
C LEU A 155 16.65 -18.32 -8.72
N TYR A 156 15.97 -18.17 -9.85
CA TYR A 156 16.29 -18.91 -11.07
C TYR A 156 17.69 -18.61 -11.60
N SER A 157 18.14 -17.34 -11.57
CA SER A 157 19.49 -17.00 -12.02
C SER A 157 20.57 -17.68 -11.18
N VAL A 158 20.42 -17.66 -9.85
CA VAL A 158 21.38 -18.28 -8.92
C VAL A 158 21.42 -19.80 -9.05
N ILE A 159 20.26 -20.44 -9.27
CA ILE A 159 20.22 -21.90 -9.52
C ILE A 159 20.95 -22.22 -10.82
N ASN A 160 20.68 -21.47 -11.89
CA ASN A 160 21.28 -21.71 -13.19
C ASN A 160 22.80 -21.45 -13.20
N GLU A 161 23.29 -20.44 -12.46
CA GLU A 161 24.72 -20.20 -12.26
C GLU A 161 25.40 -21.39 -11.57
N LYS A 162 24.79 -21.93 -10.52
CA LYS A 162 25.33 -23.11 -9.82
C LYS A 162 25.35 -24.37 -10.68
N GLU A 163 24.31 -24.61 -11.47
CA GLU A 163 24.28 -25.75 -12.40
C GLU A 163 25.35 -25.65 -13.50
N LEU A 164 25.71 -24.43 -13.91
CA LEU A 164 26.78 -24.20 -14.88
C LEU A 164 28.17 -24.41 -14.26
N GLU A 165 28.38 -23.99 -13.02
CA GLU A 165 29.61 -24.24 -12.27
C GLU A 165 29.84 -25.73 -11.99
N GLU A 166 28.79 -26.52 -11.71
CA GLU A 166 28.91 -27.97 -11.51
C GLU A 166 29.22 -28.76 -12.79
N LYS A 167 28.99 -28.17 -13.97
CA LYS A 167 29.21 -28.81 -15.28
C LYS A 167 30.57 -28.48 -15.93
N LEU A 168 31.34 -27.57 -15.34
CA LEU A 168 32.66 -27.09 -15.79
C LEU A 168 33.79 -27.76 -14.99
#